data_AF-A0A7W0LDG2-F1
#
_entry.id   AF-A0A7W0LDG2-F1
#
_cell.length_a   1.000
_cell.length_b   1.000
_cell.length_c   1.000
_cell.angle_alpha   90.00
_cell.angle_beta   90.00
_cell.angle_gamma   90.00
#
_symmetry.space_group_name_H-M   'P 1'
#
loop_
_entity.id
_entity.type
_entity.pdbx_description
1 polymer ?
#
loop_
_entity_poly.entity_id
_entity_poly.type
_entity_poly.pdbx_seq_one_letter_code
_entity_poly.pdbx_strand_id
1 'polypeptide(L)'
;SALAAEAVAHPERFSPNVLLRPIVEDAIFPTICYVAGPGELAYFGQLRGVYEHFGVPMPLVYPRASATLIDAAAGRFLARYKLPVEELQPQDESALNRLLQSQLPKTVEQALAAAEESVRTTMARVIEVMPEVDPTLAGASKTTLGRMEHDLRALQRKVIKAAKKRDETLRRQFVHAQGQIFPMGHPQERTLGAVFFLNRYGPALVDRLLAELPLDPGKHWIMTI
;
A
#
# COMPACT_ATOMS: atom_id res chain seq x y z
N SER A 1 3.38 6.37 -52.19
CA SER A 1 3.28 4.90 -52.15
C SER A 1 1.80 4.50 -52.23
N ALA A 2 1.48 3.24 -52.54
CA ALA A 2 0.09 2.76 -52.56
C ALA A 2 -0.65 3.00 -51.23
N LEU A 3 0.03 2.75 -50.10
CA LEU A 3 -0.48 3.02 -48.75
C LEU A 3 -0.86 4.49 -48.50
N ALA A 4 -0.06 5.44 -49.00
CA ALA A 4 -0.37 6.86 -48.84
C ALA A 4 -1.62 7.27 -49.63
N ALA A 5 -1.81 6.71 -50.83
CA ALA A 5 -3.02 6.97 -51.62
C ALA A 5 -4.28 6.37 -50.95
N GLU A 6 -4.16 5.18 -50.36
CA GLU A 6 -5.25 4.56 -49.61
C GLU A 6 -5.60 5.33 -48.33
N ALA A 7 -4.60 5.83 -47.59
CA ALA A 7 -4.84 6.65 -46.40
C ALA A 7 -5.58 7.96 -46.70
N VAL A 8 -5.36 8.54 -47.89
CA VAL A 8 -6.10 9.75 -48.34
C VAL A 8 -7.52 9.40 -48.80
N ALA A 9 -7.70 8.27 -49.50
CA ALA A 9 -9.00 7.87 -50.03
C ALA A 9 -9.93 7.24 -48.98
N HIS A 10 -9.36 6.55 -47.98
CA HIS A 10 -10.07 5.77 -46.96
C HIS A 10 -9.45 5.97 -45.55
N PRO A 11 -9.43 7.19 -45.00
CA PRO A 11 -8.81 7.48 -43.71
C PRO A 11 -9.42 6.68 -42.54
N GLU A 12 -10.69 6.29 -42.62
CA GLU A 12 -11.40 5.50 -41.61
C GLU A 12 -10.82 4.09 -41.41
N ARG A 13 -10.01 3.60 -42.34
CA ARG A 13 -9.34 2.29 -42.24
C ARG A 13 -8.02 2.34 -41.47
N PHE A 14 -7.57 3.53 -41.09
CA PHE A 14 -6.29 3.73 -40.42
C PHE A 14 -6.53 4.21 -38.99
N SER A 15 -5.77 3.64 -38.06
CA SER A 15 -5.76 4.09 -36.66
C SER A 15 -4.33 4.09 -36.12
N PRO A 16 -3.97 5.07 -35.29
CA PRO A 16 -2.67 5.09 -34.66
C PRO A 16 -2.60 4.03 -33.55
N ASN A 17 -1.43 3.41 -33.41
CA ASN A 17 -1.14 2.55 -32.26
C ASN A 17 -0.79 3.40 -31.01
N VAL A 18 -0.49 2.75 -29.88
CA VAL A 18 -0.19 3.43 -28.61
C VAL A 18 0.93 4.47 -28.71
N LEU A 19 1.94 4.25 -29.57
CA LEU A 19 3.08 5.16 -29.71
C LEU A 19 2.75 6.34 -30.62
N LEU A 20 2.00 6.11 -31.71
CA LEU A 20 1.66 7.14 -32.68
C LEU A 20 0.43 7.95 -32.26
N ARG A 21 -0.43 7.41 -31.38
CA ARG A 21 -1.68 8.06 -30.95
C ARG A 21 -1.43 9.45 -30.35
N PRO A 22 -0.50 9.66 -29.42
CA PRO A 22 -0.23 10.99 -28.88
C PRO A 22 0.20 12.01 -29.95
N ILE A 23 0.99 11.58 -30.94
CA ILE A 23 1.43 12.45 -32.02
C ILE A 23 0.26 12.85 -32.92
N VAL A 24 -0.63 11.91 -33.25
CA VAL A 24 -1.84 12.20 -34.04
C VAL A 24 -2.80 13.09 -33.25
N GLU A 25 -2.96 12.84 -31.95
CA GLU A 25 -3.76 13.67 -31.05
C GLU A 25 -3.26 15.12 -31.05
N ASP A 26 -1.96 15.34 -30.86
CA ASP A 26 -1.33 16.67 -30.81
C ASP A 26 -1.17 17.34 -32.19
N ALA A 27 -1.25 16.57 -33.27
CA ALA A 27 -1.33 17.11 -34.63
C ALA A 27 -2.74 17.64 -34.96
N ILE A 28 -3.79 17.04 -34.38
CA ILE A 28 -5.18 17.43 -34.58
C ILE A 28 -5.59 18.52 -33.60
N PHE A 29 -5.17 18.40 -32.33
CA PHE A 29 -5.54 19.31 -31.25
C PHE A 29 -4.34 20.15 -30.81
N PRO A 30 -4.52 21.46 -30.53
CA PRO A 30 -3.48 22.29 -29.96
C PRO A 30 -3.29 21.97 -28.47
N THR A 31 -2.76 20.78 -28.17
CA THR A 31 -2.61 20.27 -26.81
C THR A 31 -1.49 21.00 -26.08
N ILE A 32 -1.86 21.82 -25.10
CA ILE A 32 -0.88 22.48 -24.23
C ILE A 32 -0.31 21.49 -23.22
N CYS A 33 -1.17 20.59 -22.72
CA CYS A 33 -0.83 19.69 -21.63
C CYS A 33 -1.54 18.34 -21.79
N TYR A 34 -0.76 17.27 -21.69
CA TYR A 34 -1.22 15.89 -21.66
C TYR A 34 -1.31 15.40 -20.21
N VAL A 35 -2.47 14.87 -19.80
CA VAL A 35 -2.69 14.37 -18.44
C VAL A 35 -2.49 12.86 -18.40
N ALA A 36 -1.38 12.42 -17.81
CA ALA A 36 -0.90 11.04 -17.88
C ALA A 36 -1.08 10.27 -16.58
N GLY A 37 -1.47 8.99 -16.68
CA GLY A 37 -1.32 8.03 -15.58
C GLY A 37 0.13 7.60 -15.33
N PRO A 38 0.42 6.93 -14.20
CA PRO A 38 1.78 6.45 -13.88
C PRO A 38 2.41 5.57 -14.97
N GLY A 39 1.61 4.69 -15.58
CA GLY A 39 2.08 3.84 -16.68
C GLY A 39 2.33 4.61 -17.98
N GLU A 40 1.67 5.76 -18.16
CA GLU A 40 1.77 6.53 -19.38
C GLU A 40 2.98 7.46 -19.40
N LEU A 41 3.32 8.04 -18.24
CA LEU A 41 4.52 8.86 -18.04
C LEU A 41 5.79 8.15 -18.52
N ALA A 42 5.90 6.84 -18.25
CA ALA A 42 7.09 6.06 -18.60
C ALA A 42 7.30 5.93 -20.11
N TYR A 43 6.23 5.77 -20.91
CA TYR A 43 6.36 5.70 -22.36
C TYR A 43 6.48 7.09 -22.99
N PHE A 44 5.81 8.11 -22.43
CA PHE A 44 5.81 9.46 -22.98
C PHE A 44 7.21 10.05 -23.08
N GLY A 45 8.07 9.78 -22.09
CA GLY A 45 9.48 10.21 -22.12
C GLY A 45 10.28 9.62 -23.29
N GLN A 46 9.86 8.49 -23.84
CA GLN A 46 10.51 7.83 -24.98
C GLN A 46 10.09 8.43 -26.33
N LEU A 47 8.99 9.19 -26.38
CA LEU A 47 8.41 9.69 -27.62
C LEU A 47 9.08 10.95 -28.17
N ARG A 48 10.02 11.56 -27.44
CA ARG A 48 10.63 12.84 -27.82
C ARG A 48 11.12 12.87 -29.28
N GLY A 49 11.92 11.87 -29.67
CA GLY A 49 12.44 11.78 -31.05
C GLY A 49 11.35 11.52 -32.10
N VAL A 50 10.23 10.92 -31.70
CA VAL A 50 9.07 10.69 -32.58
C VAL A 50 8.35 12.02 -32.84
N TYR A 51 8.10 12.81 -31.80
CA TYR A 51 7.55 14.17 -31.94
C TYR A 51 8.42 15.05 -32.84
N GLU A 52 9.74 15.06 -32.61
CA GLU A 52 10.72 15.78 -33.43
C GLU A 52 10.67 15.34 -34.90
N HIS A 53 10.57 14.02 -35.15
CA HIS A 53 10.49 13.47 -36.51
C HIS A 53 9.26 13.97 -37.29
N PHE A 54 8.10 14.04 -36.62
CA PHE A 54 6.86 14.50 -37.25
C PHE A 54 6.68 16.02 -37.22
N GLY A 55 7.61 16.77 -36.60
CA GLY A 55 7.51 18.22 -36.46
C GLY A 55 6.34 18.68 -35.58
N VAL A 56 5.82 17.79 -34.74
CA VAL A 56 4.73 18.08 -33.81
C VAL A 56 5.33 18.53 -32.48
N PRO A 57 4.94 19.67 -31.91
CA PRO A 57 5.40 20.09 -30.59
C PRO A 57 4.98 19.07 -29.53
N MET A 58 5.93 18.58 -28.74
CA MET A 58 5.61 17.71 -27.61
C MET A 58 4.93 18.54 -26.50
N PRO A 59 3.75 18.12 -25.99
CA PRO A 59 3.02 18.87 -24.97
C PRO A 59 3.72 18.79 -23.62
N LEU A 60 3.33 19.68 -22.70
CA LEU A 60 3.66 19.49 -21.29
C LEU A 60 3.00 18.20 -20.80
N VAL A 61 3.67 17.44 -19.95
CA VAL A 61 3.11 16.22 -19.38
C VAL A 61 2.82 16.43 -17.90
N TYR A 62 1.57 16.25 -17.51
CA TYR A 62 1.10 16.44 -16.14
C TYR A 62 0.58 15.13 -15.56
N PRO A 63 1.09 14.65 -14.42
CA PRO A 63 0.54 13.48 -13.75
C PRO A 63 -0.92 13.71 -13.35
N ARG A 64 -1.82 12.79 -13.72
CA ARG A 64 -3.21 12.88 -13.25
C ARG A 64 -3.29 12.86 -11.73
N ALA A 65 -4.32 13.50 -11.18
CA ALA A 65 -4.65 13.34 -9.77
C ALA A 65 -4.89 11.86 -9.44
N SER A 66 -4.38 11.44 -8.28
CA SER A 66 -4.56 10.09 -7.76
C SER A 66 -5.10 10.18 -6.35
N ALA A 67 -6.20 9.46 -6.09
CA ALA A 67 -6.85 9.50 -4.81
C ALA A 67 -7.55 8.18 -4.46
N THR A 68 -7.70 7.94 -3.16
CA THR A 68 -8.51 6.90 -2.58
C THR A 68 -9.59 7.54 -1.71
N LEU A 69 -10.83 7.17 -1.97
CA LEU A 69 -12.01 7.63 -1.23
C LEU A 69 -12.33 6.66 -0.11
N ILE A 70 -12.38 7.15 1.12
CA ILE A 70 -12.72 6.35 2.30
C ILE A 70 -13.90 6.98 3.03
N ASP A 71 -14.65 6.18 3.78
CA ASP A 71 -15.70 6.74 4.63
C ASP A 71 -15.14 7.32 5.94
N ALA A 72 -15.98 8.09 6.63
CA ALA A 72 -15.61 8.70 7.91
C ALA A 72 -15.18 7.68 8.99
N ALA A 73 -15.65 6.43 8.95
CA ALA A 73 -15.25 5.42 9.91
C ALA A 73 -13.82 4.94 9.66
N ALA A 74 -13.47 4.67 8.40
CA ALA A 74 -12.11 4.37 7.98
C ALA A 74 -11.17 5.57 8.25
N GLY A 75 -11.57 6.79 7.91
CA GLY A 75 -10.77 8.00 8.17
C GLY A 75 -10.45 8.19 9.66
N ARG A 76 -11.46 8.07 10.53
CA ARG A 76 -11.25 8.11 12.00
C ARG A 76 -10.35 6.99 12.50
N PHE A 77 -10.48 5.79 11.94
CA PHE A 77 -9.63 4.64 12.31
C PHE A 77 -8.16 4.90 11.97
N LEU A 78 -7.86 5.33 10.74
CA LEU A 78 -6.50 5.65 10.31
C LEU A 78 -5.90 6.76 11.18
N ALA A 79 -6.65 7.82 11.45
CA ALA A 79 -6.21 8.94 12.27
C ALA A 79 -5.94 8.51 13.73
N ARG A 80 -6.86 7.72 14.33
CA ARG A 80 -6.74 7.25 15.72
C ARG A 80 -5.48 6.43 15.94
N TYR A 81 -5.17 5.55 15.01
CA TYR A 81 -4.05 4.62 15.12
C TYR A 81 -2.79 5.07 14.39
N LYS A 82 -2.83 6.24 13.74
CA LYS A 82 -1.73 6.80 12.93
C LYS A 82 -1.16 5.77 11.94
N LEU A 83 -2.05 4.97 11.34
CA LEU A 83 -1.67 3.91 10.42
C LEU A 83 -1.35 4.52 9.05
N PRO A 84 -0.11 4.34 8.54
CA PRO A 84 0.19 4.64 7.15
C PRO A 84 -0.66 3.77 6.22
N VAL A 85 -1.05 4.35 5.08
CA VAL A 85 -1.93 3.67 4.11
C VAL A 85 -1.21 2.48 3.49
N GLU A 86 0.09 2.61 3.29
CA GLU A 86 0.99 1.61 2.74
C GLU A 86 1.03 0.34 3.61
N GLU A 87 0.83 0.48 4.92
CA GLU A 87 0.76 -0.65 5.86
C GLU A 87 -0.55 -1.44 5.76
N LEU A 88 -1.57 -0.91 5.09
CA LEU A 88 -2.82 -1.63 4.82
C LEU A 88 -2.72 -2.48 3.55
N GLN A 89 -1.56 -2.57 2.92
CA GLN A 89 -1.39 -3.42 1.75
C GLN A 89 -1.86 -4.86 2.05
N PRO A 90 -2.56 -5.47 1.10
CA PRO A 90 -3.05 -6.84 1.23
C PRO A 90 -1.87 -7.81 1.36
N GLN A 91 -2.11 -8.93 2.03
CA GLN A 91 -1.14 -10.02 2.27
C GLN A 91 -0.11 -9.77 3.38
N ASP A 92 -0.05 -8.58 3.96
CA ASP A 92 0.74 -8.31 5.16
C ASP A 92 -0.13 -8.16 6.42
N GLU A 93 -0.26 -9.22 7.21
CA GLU A 93 -0.91 -9.13 8.53
C GLU A 93 -0.02 -8.44 9.58
N SER A 94 1.23 -8.06 9.27
CA SER A 94 2.16 -7.49 10.24
C SER A 94 1.62 -6.19 10.85
N ALA A 95 0.98 -5.33 10.06
CA ALA A 95 0.37 -4.09 10.53
C ALA A 95 -0.76 -4.35 11.53
N LEU A 96 -1.70 -5.24 11.18
CA LEU A 96 -2.76 -5.67 12.08
C LEU A 96 -2.19 -6.31 13.36
N ASN A 97 -1.13 -7.09 13.24
CA ASN A 97 -0.50 -7.77 14.37
C ASN A 97 0.19 -6.79 15.32
N ARG A 98 0.95 -5.81 14.78
CA ARG A 98 1.55 -4.71 15.56
C ARG A 98 0.46 -3.91 16.26
N LEU A 99 -0.62 -3.59 15.54
CA LEU A 99 -1.74 -2.85 16.09
C LEU A 99 -2.40 -3.59 17.25
N LEU A 100 -2.73 -4.87 17.08
CA LEU A 100 -3.32 -5.70 18.14
C LEU A 100 -2.36 -5.89 19.33
N GLN A 101 -1.06 -6.00 19.07
CA GLN A 101 -0.05 -6.08 20.14
C GLN A 101 0.01 -4.78 20.94
N SER A 102 -0.08 -3.61 20.29
CA SER A 102 -0.12 -2.31 20.98
C SER A 102 -1.33 -2.12 21.89
N GLN A 103 -2.39 -2.93 21.73
CA GLN A 103 -3.57 -2.91 22.60
C GLN A 103 -3.44 -3.83 23.81
N LEU A 104 -2.33 -4.57 23.97
CA LEU A 104 -2.10 -5.36 25.17
C LEU A 104 -2.02 -4.45 26.40
N PRO A 105 -2.60 -4.88 27.55
CA PRO A 105 -2.38 -4.16 28.80
C PRO A 105 -0.87 -4.07 29.06
N LYS A 106 -0.37 -2.86 29.36
CA LYS A 106 1.06 -2.62 29.65
C LYS A 106 1.62 -3.57 30.71
N THR A 107 0.81 -3.95 31.69
CA THR A 107 1.18 -4.92 32.73
C THR A 107 1.52 -6.30 32.17
N VAL A 108 0.79 -6.77 31.17
CA VAL A 108 1.05 -8.06 30.50
C VAL A 108 2.31 -7.97 29.65
N GLU A 109 2.48 -6.88 28.91
CA GLU A 109 3.69 -6.65 28.10
C GLU A 109 4.95 -6.60 28.97
N GLN A 110 4.91 -5.82 30.06
CA GLN A 110 6.00 -5.73 31.03
C GLN A 110 6.31 -7.07 31.69
N ALA A 111 5.29 -7.85 32.06
CA ALA A 111 5.49 -9.16 32.67
C ALA A 111 6.17 -10.16 31.71
N LEU A 112 5.79 -10.17 30.42
CA LEU A 112 6.42 -11.02 29.41
C LEU A 112 7.87 -10.62 29.15
N ALA A 113 8.15 -9.31 29.03
CA ALA A 113 9.50 -8.80 28.86
C ALA A 113 10.40 -9.13 30.08
N ALA A 114 9.86 -8.96 31.30
CA ALA A 114 10.56 -9.32 32.52
C ALA A 114 10.85 -10.83 32.62
N ALA A 115 9.93 -11.68 32.17
CA ALA A 115 10.14 -13.13 32.13
C ALA A 115 11.26 -13.53 31.15
N GLU A 116 11.29 -12.94 29.95
CA GLU A 116 12.36 -13.19 28.97
C GLU A 116 13.72 -12.78 29.52
N GLU A 117 13.82 -11.60 30.11
CA GLU A 117 15.07 -11.10 30.68
C GLU A 117 15.53 -11.93 31.90
N SER A 118 14.58 -12.34 32.75
CA SER A 118 14.88 -13.19 33.91
C SER A 118 15.40 -14.56 33.49
N VAL A 119 14.82 -15.20 32.48
CA VAL A 119 15.29 -16.49 31.94
C VAL A 119 16.70 -16.35 31.38
N ARG A 120 16.95 -15.31 30.58
CA ARG A 120 18.27 -15.04 29.99
C ARG A 120 19.33 -14.82 31.07
N THR A 121 19.05 -13.94 32.03
CA THR A 121 19.98 -13.61 33.12
C THR A 121 20.28 -14.82 34.00
N THR A 122 19.27 -15.61 34.34
CA THR A 122 19.43 -16.76 35.24
C THR A 122 20.21 -17.87 34.54
N MET A 123 19.89 -18.18 33.27
CA MET A 123 20.59 -19.20 32.51
C MET A 123 22.02 -18.80 32.17
N ALA A 124 22.32 -17.52 31.97
CA ALA A 124 23.69 -17.05 31.78
C ALA A 124 24.59 -17.43 32.96
N ARG A 125 24.12 -17.23 34.20
CA ARG A 125 24.84 -17.62 35.43
C ARG A 125 25.03 -19.14 35.52
N VAL A 126 24.01 -19.92 35.13
CA VAL A 126 24.11 -21.39 35.09
C VAL A 126 25.17 -21.81 34.08
N ILE A 127 25.16 -21.24 32.86
CA ILE A 127 26.11 -21.55 31.79
C ILE A 127 27.55 -21.25 32.22
N GLU A 128 27.76 -20.18 32.98
CA GLU A 128 29.08 -19.75 33.45
C GLU A 128 29.75 -20.76 34.39
N VAL A 129 28.98 -21.41 35.27
CA VAL A 129 29.50 -22.38 36.26
C VAL A 129 29.51 -23.83 35.76
N MET A 130 28.87 -24.14 34.64
CA MET A 130 28.85 -25.51 34.09
C MET A 130 30.22 -26.15 33.81
N PRO A 131 31.26 -25.41 33.37
CA PRO A 131 32.59 -26.01 33.13
C PRO A 131 33.24 -26.58 34.39
N GLU A 132 32.84 -26.14 35.59
CA GLU A 132 33.33 -26.71 36.86
C GLU A 132 32.85 -28.16 37.05
N VAL A 133 31.73 -28.53 36.41
CA VAL A 133 31.21 -29.90 36.40
C VAL A 133 31.78 -30.67 35.21
N ASP A 134 31.56 -30.16 34.00
CA ASP A 134 32.06 -30.73 32.74
C ASP A 134 32.03 -29.67 31.62
N PRO A 135 33.16 -29.37 30.95
CA PRO A 135 33.23 -28.40 29.85
C PRO A 135 32.24 -28.66 28.70
N THR A 136 31.83 -29.91 28.47
CA THR A 136 30.88 -30.30 27.43
C THR A 136 29.44 -29.88 27.74
N LEU A 137 29.10 -29.65 29.02
CA LEU A 137 27.76 -29.24 29.46
C LEU A 137 27.41 -27.79 29.11
N ALA A 138 28.40 -26.94 28.81
CA ALA A 138 28.14 -25.56 28.39
C ALA A 138 27.28 -25.49 27.11
N GLY A 139 27.48 -26.43 26.18
CA GLY A 139 26.66 -26.55 24.96
C GLY A 139 25.22 -26.98 25.24
N ALA A 140 25.05 -27.93 26.17
CA ALA A 140 23.73 -28.42 26.60
C ALA A 140 22.93 -27.31 27.31
N SER A 141 23.59 -26.50 28.14
CA SER A 141 22.94 -25.37 28.84
C SER A 141 22.54 -24.24 27.90
N LYS A 142 23.37 -23.92 26.89
CA LYS A 142 23.00 -22.96 25.82
C LYS A 142 21.82 -23.45 24.99
N THR A 143 21.80 -24.74 24.64
CA THR A 143 20.67 -25.36 23.92
C THR A 143 19.38 -25.27 24.75
N THR A 144 19.50 -25.50 26.06
CA THR A 144 18.36 -25.39 26.99
C THR A 144 17.83 -23.96 27.05
N LEU A 145 18.70 -22.95 27.16
CA LEU A 145 18.30 -21.53 27.09
C LEU A 145 17.54 -21.23 25.79
N GLY A 146 18.07 -21.64 24.63
CA GLY A 146 17.42 -21.41 23.34
C GLY A 146 16.00 -22.01 23.27
N ARG A 147 15.79 -23.18 23.87
CA ARG A 147 14.45 -23.79 23.97
C ARG A 147 13.52 -23.00 24.89
N MET A 148 14.01 -22.53 26.04
CA MET A 148 13.21 -21.70 26.96
C MET A 148 12.79 -20.38 26.31
N GLU A 149 13.70 -19.73 25.57
CA GLU A 149 13.39 -18.52 24.80
C GLU A 149 12.36 -18.82 23.70
N HIS A 150 12.48 -19.96 23.02
CA HIS A 150 11.50 -20.39 22.02
C HIS A 150 10.11 -20.57 22.62
N ASP A 151 10.01 -21.24 23.77
CA ASP A 151 8.74 -21.50 24.46
C ASP A 151 8.10 -20.22 24.99
N LEU A 152 8.90 -19.28 25.53
CA LEU A 152 8.43 -17.95 25.91
C LEU A 152 7.88 -17.18 24.72
N ARG A 153 8.58 -17.17 23.59
CA ARG A 153 8.08 -16.55 22.34
C ARG A 153 6.81 -17.23 21.85
N ALA A 154 6.68 -18.55 21.99
CA ALA A 154 5.46 -19.28 21.65
C ALA A 154 4.28 -18.87 22.55
N LEU A 155 4.52 -18.70 23.85
CA LEU A 155 3.52 -18.18 24.78
C LEU A 155 3.11 -16.75 24.43
N GLN A 156 4.06 -15.86 24.15
CA GLN A 156 3.79 -14.50 23.72
C GLN A 156 2.90 -14.48 22.46
N ARG A 157 3.19 -15.31 21.46
CA ARG A 157 2.34 -15.47 20.28
C ARG A 157 0.91 -15.91 20.64
N LYS A 158 0.73 -16.80 21.62
CA LYS A 158 -0.59 -17.24 22.10
C LYS A 158 -1.33 -16.13 22.84
N VAL A 159 -0.65 -15.37 23.71
CA VAL A 159 -1.22 -14.20 24.41
C VAL A 159 -1.69 -13.16 23.42
N ILE A 160 -0.85 -12.81 22.44
CA ILE A 160 -1.21 -11.92 21.35
C ILE A 160 -2.43 -12.48 20.62
N LYS A 161 -2.44 -13.77 20.21
CA LYS A 161 -3.59 -14.41 19.55
C LYS A 161 -4.88 -14.36 20.38
N ALA A 162 -4.80 -14.51 21.70
CA ALA A 162 -5.95 -14.37 22.59
C ALA A 162 -6.44 -12.91 22.66
N ALA A 163 -5.53 -11.93 22.72
CA ALA A 163 -5.88 -10.52 22.60
C ALA A 163 -6.50 -10.19 21.24
N LYS A 164 -5.99 -10.78 20.14
CA LYS A 164 -6.58 -10.68 18.79
C LYS A 164 -8.03 -11.14 18.77
N LYS A 165 -8.33 -12.24 19.47
CA LYS A 165 -9.70 -12.78 19.59
C LYS A 165 -10.60 -11.87 20.42
N ARG A 166 -10.03 -11.13 21.39
CA ARG A 166 -10.78 -10.21 22.26
C ARG A 166 -11.11 -8.89 21.55
N ASP A 167 -10.28 -8.45 20.61
CA ASP A 167 -10.49 -7.20 19.88
C ASP A 167 -10.98 -7.42 18.44
N GLU A 168 -12.10 -8.13 18.34
CA GLU A 168 -12.81 -8.33 17.07
C GLU A 168 -13.24 -6.98 16.45
N THR A 169 -13.50 -5.97 17.29
CA THR A 169 -13.84 -4.63 16.83
C THR A 169 -12.67 -3.99 16.08
N LEU A 170 -11.46 -4.02 16.64
CA LEU A 170 -10.27 -3.50 15.97
C LEU A 170 -10.00 -4.23 14.66
N ARG A 171 -10.09 -5.57 14.67
CA ARG A 171 -9.93 -6.37 13.44
C ARG A 171 -10.94 -5.96 12.39
N ARG A 172 -12.22 -5.82 12.75
CA ARG A 172 -13.28 -5.40 11.82
C ARG A 172 -13.03 -4.01 11.26
N GLN A 173 -12.60 -3.06 12.09
CA GLN A 173 -12.27 -1.70 11.64
C GLN A 173 -11.06 -1.68 10.70
N PHE A 174 -10.03 -2.47 10.99
CA PHE A 174 -8.87 -2.63 10.12
C PHE A 174 -9.27 -3.22 8.75
N VAL A 175 -10.02 -4.33 8.75
CA VAL A 175 -10.47 -4.98 7.51
C VAL A 175 -11.40 -4.07 6.71
N HIS A 176 -12.25 -3.28 7.38
CA HIS A 176 -13.08 -2.27 6.73
C HIS A 176 -12.25 -1.19 6.03
N ALA A 177 -11.27 -0.60 6.72
CA ALA A 177 -10.38 0.40 6.14
C ALA A 177 -9.56 -0.19 4.98
N GLN A 178 -8.97 -1.38 5.17
CA GLN A 178 -8.21 -2.08 4.14
C GLN A 178 -9.07 -2.39 2.92
N GLY A 179 -10.31 -2.86 3.10
CA GLY A 179 -11.20 -3.19 2.00
C GLY A 179 -11.64 -2.00 1.15
N GLN A 180 -11.61 -0.78 1.71
CA GLN A 180 -11.86 0.44 0.95
C GLN A 180 -10.64 0.89 0.17
N ILE A 181 -9.44 0.82 0.76
CA ILE A 181 -8.20 1.30 0.15
C ILE A 181 -7.66 0.30 -0.89
N PHE A 182 -7.71 -0.99 -0.54
CA PHE A 182 -7.25 -2.10 -1.36
C PHE A 182 -8.37 -3.11 -1.62
N PRO A 183 -9.47 -2.72 -2.30
CA PRO A 183 -10.52 -3.65 -2.68
C PRO A 183 -9.94 -4.82 -3.48
N MET A 184 -10.30 -6.05 -3.09
CA MET A 184 -9.75 -7.27 -3.69
C MET A 184 -8.22 -7.36 -3.67
N GLY A 185 -7.56 -6.59 -2.81
CA GLY A 185 -6.11 -6.54 -2.73
C GLY A 185 -5.41 -5.74 -3.84
N HIS A 186 -6.12 -4.81 -4.49
CA HIS A 186 -5.53 -3.92 -5.48
C HIS A 186 -5.90 -2.46 -5.18
N PRO A 187 -5.08 -1.47 -5.62
CA PRO A 187 -5.38 -0.07 -5.38
C PRO A 187 -6.78 0.32 -5.84
N GLN A 188 -7.51 1.07 -5.03
CA GLN A 188 -8.92 1.42 -5.27
C GLN A 188 -9.17 1.96 -6.70
N GLU A 189 -8.34 2.89 -7.17
CA GLU A 189 -8.45 3.51 -8.51
C GLU A 189 -8.28 2.52 -9.68
N ARG A 190 -7.75 1.31 -9.43
CA ARG A 190 -7.57 0.26 -10.45
C ARG A 190 -8.62 -0.84 -10.39
N THR A 191 -9.50 -0.80 -9.39
CA THR A 191 -10.45 -1.88 -9.10
C THR A 191 -11.89 -1.39 -9.15
N LEU A 192 -12.17 -0.20 -8.64
CA LEU A 192 -13.53 0.35 -8.58
C LEU A 192 -13.73 1.39 -9.69
N GLY A 193 -14.81 1.21 -10.45
CA GLY A 193 -15.25 2.20 -11.43
C GLY A 193 -16.06 3.33 -10.77
N ALA A 194 -16.14 4.49 -11.45
CA ALA A 194 -16.87 5.66 -10.97
C ALA A 194 -18.33 5.37 -10.56
N VAL A 195 -18.99 4.43 -11.26
CA VAL A 195 -20.39 4.02 -10.98
C VAL A 195 -20.57 3.54 -9.54
N PHE A 196 -19.58 2.85 -8.96
CA PHE A 196 -19.64 2.41 -7.56
C PHE A 196 -19.79 3.61 -6.61
N PHE A 197 -18.98 4.63 -6.80
CA PHE A 197 -18.97 5.83 -5.95
C PHE A 197 -20.21 6.68 -6.17
N LEU A 198 -20.64 6.85 -7.42
CA LEU A 198 -21.87 7.59 -7.74
C LEU A 198 -23.11 6.92 -7.15
N ASN A 199 -23.19 5.59 -7.16
CA ASN A 199 -24.29 4.87 -6.54
C ASN A 199 -24.31 5.03 -5.01
N ARG A 200 -23.13 5.03 -4.38
CA ARG A 200 -22.98 5.10 -2.93
C ARG A 200 -23.14 6.52 -2.36
N TYR A 201 -22.58 7.52 -3.03
CA TYR A 201 -22.47 8.90 -2.54
C TYR A 201 -23.29 9.91 -3.34
N GLY A 202 -23.90 9.49 -4.45
CA GLY A 202 -24.68 10.35 -5.32
C GLY A 202 -23.84 11.25 -6.24
N PRO A 203 -24.49 12.02 -7.13
CA PRO A 203 -23.82 12.88 -8.10
C PRO A 203 -23.06 14.04 -7.46
N ALA A 204 -23.48 14.51 -6.28
CA ALA A 204 -22.81 15.59 -5.54
C ALA A 204 -21.34 15.26 -5.16
N LEU A 205 -20.96 13.97 -5.19
CA LEU A 205 -19.56 13.58 -5.03
C LEU A 205 -18.67 14.21 -6.11
N VAL A 206 -19.16 14.33 -7.36
CA VAL A 206 -18.37 14.90 -8.46
C VAL A 206 -18.02 16.35 -8.16
N ASP A 207 -19.00 17.15 -7.75
CA ASP A 207 -18.80 18.56 -7.40
C ASP A 207 -17.81 18.71 -6.24
N ARG A 208 -17.92 17.83 -5.24
CA ARG A 208 -16.99 17.79 -4.12
C ARG A 208 -15.56 17.45 -4.54
N LEU A 209 -15.38 16.43 -5.38
CA LEU A 209 -14.05 16.07 -5.89
C LEU A 209 -13.44 17.21 -6.70
N LEU A 210 -14.23 17.88 -7.54
CA LEU A 210 -13.75 19.05 -8.31
C LEU A 210 -13.32 20.21 -7.40
N ALA A 211 -13.98 20.41 -6.25
CA ALA A 211 -13.67 21.47 -5.32
C ALA A 211 -12.53 21.14 -4.35
N GLU A 212 -12.43 19.88 -3.89
CA GLU A 212 -11.58 19.50 -2.75
C GLU A 212 -10.37 18.65 -3.12
N LEU A 213 -10.34 17.98 -4.28
CA LEU A 213 -9.22 17.11 -4.66
C LEU A 213 -8.00 17.96 -5.04
N PRO A 214 -6.88 17.89 -4.30
CA PRO A 214 -5.70 18.64 -4.68
C PRO A 214 -5.05 18.04 -5.92
N LEU A 215 -4.49 18.91 -6.76
CA LEU A 215 -3.90 18.52 -8.04
C LEU A 215 -2.38 18.42 -8.00
N ASP A 216 -1.74 18.49 -6.82
CA ASP A 216 -0.29 18.42 -6.70
C ASP A 216 0.28 17.15 -7.36
N PRO A 217 1.25 17.26 -8.28
CA PRO A 217 1.79 16.12 -8.99
C PRO A 217 2.61 15.23 -8.05
N GLY A 218 2.58 13.92 -8.31
CA GLY A 218 3.39 12.93 -7.59
C GLY A 218 2.87 12.58 -6.19
N LYS A 219 1.69 13.07 -5.80
CA LYS A 219 1.04 12.71 -4.53
C LYS A 219 -0.18 11.83 -4.77
N HIS A 220 -0.42 10.92 -3.82
CA HIS A 220 -1.66 10.16 -3.72
C HIS A 220 -2.47 10.68 -2.54
N TRP A 221 -3.73 11.04 -2.77
CA TRP A 221 -4.58 11.67 -1.78
C TRP A 221 -5.54 10.68 -1.14
N ILE A 222 -5.71 10.74 0.18
CA ILE A 222 -6.76 10.01 0.87
C ILE A 222 -7.87 10.99 1.22
N MET A 223 -9.03 10.85 0.60
CA MET A 223 -10.18 11.72 0.82
C MET A 223 -11.23 11.00 1.65
N THR A 224 -11.58 11.60 2.78
CA THR A 224 -12.70 11.12 3.59
C THR A 224 -13.99 11.71 3.05
N ILE A 225 -14.87 10.86 2.51
CA ILE A 225 -16.17 11.23 1.95
C ILE A 225 -17.27 11.11 3.00
#